data_AF-A0A672HWV1-F1
#
_entry.id   AF-A0A672HWV1-F1
#
_cell.length_a   1.000
_cell.length_b   1.000
_cell.length_c   1.000
_cell.angle_alpha   90.00
_cell.angle_beta   90.00
_cell.angle_gamma   90.00
#
_symmetry.space_group_name_H-M   'P 1'
#
loop_
_entity.id
_entity.type
_entity.pdbx_description
1 polymer ?
#
loop_
_entity_poly.entity_id
_entity_poly.type
_entity_poly.pdbx_seq_one_letter_code
_entity_poly.pdbx_strand_id
1 'polypeptide(L)'
;SAECPLFVTGFTVRDGKLFCHEDLKATTPLLEALQSFIAFLSSFRRPVLLVGHNARSFDAPILSRVLTQSSLLEPFREAASGTLDTLPVSRELFPDLQNHRQEFLVRRFLNKQYGAHNAVEDAKVLQELFKHWDIQDQTSKVCPLISITGVSNLVISQKQRKELSQENEKENYRQAC
;
A
#
# COMPACT_ATOMS: atom_id res chain seq x y z
N SER A 1 4.52 12.78 -19.23
CA SER A 1 4.90 13.93 -18.39
C SER A 1 4.95 13.46 -16.95
N ALA A 2 6.14 13.32 -16.38
CA ALA A 2 6.29 12.98 -14.96
C ALA A 2 6.11 14.26 -14.15
N GLU A 3 4.93 14.43 -13.54
CA GLU A 3 4.67 15.53 -12.63
C GLU A 3 5.50 15.35 -11.35
N CYS A 4 6.13 16.43 -10.91
CA CYS A 4 6.93 16.46 -9.69
C CYS A 4 6.03 16.17 -8.46
N PRO A 5 6.40 15.24 -7.56
CA PRO A 5 5.57 14.86 -6.41
C PRO A 5 5.16 16.03 -5.49
N LEU A 6 5.94 17.13 -5.52
CA LEU A 6 5.68 18.37 -4.78
C LEU A 6 4.38 19.07 -5.21
N PHE A 7 3.98 18.93 -6.48
CA PHE A 7 2.78 19.60 -7.00
C PHE A 7 1.48 18.84 -6.72
N VAL A 8 1.58 17.57 -6.36
CA VAL A 8 0.40 16.70 -6.24
C VAL A 8 -0.22 16.80 -4.84
N THR A 9 0.59 16.91 -3.80
CA THR A 9 0.10 16.87 -2.40
C THR A 9 0.10 18.23 -1.69
N GLY A 10 0.72 19.25 -2.27
CA GLY A 10 0.89 20.57 -1.64
C GLY A 10 1.91 20.59 -0.50
N PHE A 11 2.59 19.48 -0.19
CA PHE A 11 3.59 19.41 0.87
C PHE A 11 4.94 20.00 0.43
N THR A 12 5.53 20.84 1.27
CA THR A 12 6.90 21.36 1.10
C THR A 12 7.65 21.36 2.44
N VAL A 13 8.97 21.17 2.41
CA VAL A 13 9.84 21.28 3.60
C VAL A 13 10.64 22.57 3.47
N ARG A 14 10.57 23.45 4.48
CA ARG A 14 11.33 24.70 4.57
C ARG A 14 11.93 24.79 5.98
N ASP A 15 13.25 24.98 6.08
CA ASP A 15 13.98 25.07 7.36
C ASP A 15 13.66 23.94 8.34
N GLY A 16 13.57 22.70 7.83
CA GLY A 16 13.25 21.50 8.63
C GLY A 16 11.79 21.39 9.09
N LYS A 17 10.91 22.30 8.67
CA LYS A 17 9.48 22.29 8.99
C LYS A 17 8.64 21.88 7.79
N LEU A 18 7.60 21.09 8.03
CA LEU A 18 6.67 20.64 7.00
C LEU A 18 5.51 21.63 6.85
N PHE A 19 5.23 22.03 5.62
CA PHE A 19 4.11 22.89 5.26
C PHE A 19 3.22 22.17 4.25
N CYS A 20 1.91 22.42 4.28
CA CYS A 20 0.96 21.98 3.27
C CYS A 20 0.13 23.20 2.85
N HIS A 21 0.20 23.59 1.58
CA HIS A 21 -0.41 24.84 1.07
C HIS A 21 -0.08 26.06 1.95
N GLU A 22 1.19 26.20 2.35
CA GLU A 22 1.71 27.27 3.23
C GLU A 22 1.36 27.18 4.71
N ASP A 23 0.44 26.29 5.09
CA ASP A 23 0.15 26.03 6.49
C ASP A 23 1.24 25.16 7.13
N LEU A 24 1.82 25.63 8.23
CA LEU A 24 2.70 24.82 9.06
C LEU A 24 1.93 23.60 9.60
N LYS A 25 2.47 22.40 9.39
CA LYS A 25 1.89 21.16 9.89
C LYS A 25 2.73 20.63 11.04
N ALA A 26 2.04 20.21 12.11
CA ALA A 26 2.65 19.45 13.18
C ALA A 26 3.21 18.13 12.61
N THR A 27 4.39 17.75 13.06
CA THR A 27 5.03 16.50 12.65
C THR A 27 5.38 15.69 13.88
N THR A 28 5.46 14.39 13.68
CA THR A 28 5.87 13.42 14.70
C THR A 28 7.11 12.71 14.19
N PRO A 29 8.12 12.44 15.04
CA PRO A 29 9.27 11.64 14.65
C PRO A 29 8.83 10.29 14.07
N LEU A 30 9.50 9.84 12.99
CA LEU A 30 9.10 8.64 12.26
C LEU A 30 8.96 7.41 13.17
N LEU A 31 9.90 7.22 14.11
CA LEU A 31 9.86 6.10 15.04
C LEU A 31 8.61 6.13 15.93
N GLU A 32 8.29 7.29 16.51
CA GLU A 32 7.10 7.48 17.35
C GLU A 32 5.81 7.28 16.54
N ALA A 33 5.78 7.75 15.30
CA ALA A 33 4.65 7.57 14.39
C ALA A 33 4.43 6.09 14.06
N LEU A 34 5.50 5.33 13.76
CA LEU A 34 5.43 3.89 13.51
C LEU A 34 5.00 3.10 14.74
N GLN A 35 5.53 3.43 15.93
CA GLN A 35 5.13 2.80 17.19
C GLN A 35 3.65 3.06 17.50
N SER A 36 3.20 4.31 17.34
CA SER A 36 1.80 4.69 17.53
C SER A 36 0.87 3.99 16.53
N PHE A 37 1.32 3.84 15.28
CA PHE A 37 0.57 3.12 14.27
C PHE A 37 0.44 1.62 14.60
N ILE A 38 1.52 0.97 15.02
CA ILE A 38 1.49 -0.44 15.45
C ILE A 38 0.58 -0.60 16.67
N ALA A 39 0.70 0.28 17.67
CA ALA A 39 -0.16 0.26 18.85
C ALA A 39 -1.65 0.41 18.48
N PHE A 40 -1.96 1.28 17.52
CA PHE A 40 -3.30 1.42 16.96
C PHE A 40 -3.78 0.11 16.32
N LEU A 41 -2.98 -0.56 15.49
CA LEU A 41 -3.32 -1.85 14.89
C LEU A 41 -3.48 -2.97 15.94
N SER A 42 -2.63 -3.00 16.96
CA SER A 42 -2.71 -3.97 18.07
C SER A 42 -3.89 -3.71 19.01
N SER A 43 -4.51 -2.52 18.98
CA SER A 43 -5.70 -2.22 19.78
C SER A 43 -6.94 -3.01 19.34
N PHE A 44 -6.93 -3.55 18.12
CA PHE A 44 -8.00 -4.40 17.61
C PHE A 44 -7.84 -5.83 18.14
N ARG A 45 -8.95 -6.50 18.48
CA ARG A 45 -8.95 -7.88 19.02
C ARG A 45 -8.45 -8.97 18.06
N ARG A 46 -8.10 -8.62 16.83
CA ARG A 46 -7.66 -9.54 15.77
C ARG A 46 -6.67 -8.83 14.86
N PRO A 47 -5.70 -9.55 14.27
CA PRO A 47 -4.76 -8.97 13.32
C PRO A 47 -5.47 -8.25 12.16
N VAL A 48 -5.06 -7.02 11.88
CA VAL A 48 -5.75 -6.12 10.94
C VAL A 48 -5.30 -6.35 9.50
N LEU A 49 -6.24 -6.48 8.56
CA LEU A 49 -5.94 -6.46 7.14
C LEU A 49 -5.89 -5.01 6.67
N LEU A 50 -4.73 -4.55 6.20
CA LEU A 50 -4.58 -3.22 5.65
C LEU A 50 -5.03 -3.20 4.20
N VAL A 51 -5.90 -2.26 3.84
CA VAL A 51 -6.43 -2.15 2.47
C VAL A 51 -5.98 -0.83 1.89
N GLY A 52 -5.40 -0.86 0.69
CA GLY A 52 -4.98 0.32 -0.05
C GLY A 52 -5.23 0.17 -1.55
N HIS A 53 -5.08 1.26 -2.29
CA HIS A 53 -5.28 1.26 -3.73
C HIS A 53 -3.95 1.47 -4.45
N ASN A 54 -3.52 0.48 -5.25
CA ASN A 54 -2.16 0.38 -5.79
C ASN A 54 -1.08 0.26 -4.70
N ALA A 55 -1.46 -0.19 -3.51
CA ALA A 55 -0.59 -0.24 -2.33
C ALA A 55 0.62 -1.15 -2.54
N ARG A 56 0.50 -2.22 -3.35
CA ARG A 56 1.61 -3.14 -3.60
C ARG A 56 2.77 -2.45 -4.31
N SER A 57 2.46 -1.49 -5.18
CA SER A 57 3.46 -0.77 -5.98
C SER A 57 3.98 0.49 -5.30
N PHE A 58 3.29 0.99 -4.28
CA PHE A 58 3.57 2.30 -3.68
C PHE A 58 3.71 2.25 -2.15
N ASP A 59 2.61 2.13 -1.42
CA ASP A 59 2.62 2.24 0.05
C ASP A 59 3.38 1.11 0.73
N ALA A 60 3.14 -0.15 0.32
CA ALA A 60 3.68 -1.32 1.00
C ALA A 60 5.22 -1.41 0.93
N PRO A 61 5.90 -1.14 -0.22
CA PRO A 61 7.35 -1.05 -0.27
C PRO A 61 7.93 0.03 0.65
N ILE A 62 7.30 1.21 0.69
CA ILE A 62 7.75 2.33 1.53
C ILE A 62 7.60 1.96 3.01
N LEU A 63 6.41 1.47 3.41
CA LEU A 63 6.11 1.05 4.77
C LEU A 63 7.06 -0.08 5.24
N SER A 64 7.27 -1.10 4.41
CA SER A 64 8.19 -2.20 4.72
C SER A 64 9.62 -1.72 4.93
N ARG A 65 10.09 -0.78 4.10
CA ARG A 65 11.42 -0.18 4.23
C ARG A 65 11.57 0.56 5.56
N VAL A 66 10.64 1.46 5.89
CA VAL A 66 10.76 2.27 7.13
C VAL A 66 10.62 1.41 8.38
N LEU A 67 9.75 0.40 8.37
CA LEU A 67 9.63 -0.57 9.47
C LEU A 67 10.92 -1.38 9.67
N THR A 68 11.56 -1.80 8.57
CA THR A 68 12.83 -2.53 8.64
C THR A 68 13.95 -1.65 9.19
N GLN A 69 14.05 -0.41 8.71
CA GLN A 69 15.07 0.54 9.17
C GLN A 69 14.89 0.96 10.64
N SER A 70 13.67 0.89 11.16
CA SER A 70 13.36 1.19 12.56
C SER A 70 13.30 -0.05 13.47
N SER A 71 13.63 -1.24 12.97
CA SER A 71 13.54 -2.51 13.73
C SER A 71 12.13 -2.81 14.27
N LEU A 72 11.09 -2.40 13.53
CA LEU A 72 9.67 -2.54 13.89
C LEU A 72 8.90 -3.51 12.98
N LEU A 73 9.59 -4.22 12.08
CA LEU A 73 8.94 -5.11 11.12
C LEU A 73 8.20 -6.30 11.77
N GLU A 74 8.80 -6.96 12.77
CA GLU A 74 8.15 -8.08 13.45
C GLU A 74 6.95 -7.64 14.32
N PRO A 75 7.06 -6.60 15.18
CA PRO A 75 5.89 -6.06 15.88
C PRO A 75 4.72 -5.69 14.95
N PHE A 76 5.04 -5.14 13.77
CA PHE A 76 4.03 -4.84 12.77
C PHE A 76 3.36 -6.10 12.20
N ARG A 77 4.11 -7.18 11.95
CA ARG A 77 3.55 -8.46 11.45
C ARG A 77 2.67 -9.16 12.46
N GLU A 78 2.93 -8.97 13.75
CA GLU A 78 2.05 -9.47 14.82
C GLU A 78 0.72 -8.70 14.85
N ALA A 79 0.76 -7.39 14.58
CA ALA A 79 -0.42 -6.52 14.58
C ALA A 79 -1.27 -6.62 13.30
N ALA A 80 -0.64 -6.90 12.15
CA ALA A 80 -1.30 -6.90 10.83
C ALA A 80 -1.34 -8.29 10.19
N SER A 81 -2.52 -8.74 9.74
CA SER A 81 -2.68 -10.01 9.02
C SER A 81 -2.22 -9.96 7.56
N GLY A 82 -1.98 -8.77 7.01
CA GLY A 82 -1.47 -8.58 5.66
C GLY A 82 -1.93 -7.28 5.01
N THR A 83 -1.70 -7.18 3.70
CA THR A 83 -2.14 -6.07 2.86
C THR A 83 -3.00 -6.57 1.68
N LEU A 84 -4.05 -5.83 1.35
CA LEU A 84 -4.88 -6.02 0.17
C LEU A 84 -4.74 -4.81 -0.75
N ASP A 85 -4.43 -5.08 -2.02
CA ASP A 85 -4.38 -4.07 -3.07
C ASP A 85 -5.69 -4.09 -3.87
N THR A 86 -6.45 -3.00 -3.80
CA THR A 86 -7.75 -2.87 -4.45
C THR A 86 -7.66 -2.52 -5.94
N LEU A 87 -6.49 -2.13 -6.47
CA LEU A 87 -6.33 -1.86 -7.89
C LEU A 87 -6.58 -3.12 -8.75
N PRO A 88 -5.88 -4.26 -8.55
CA PRO A 88 -6.16 -5.47 -9.29
C PRO A 88 -7.60 -5.98 -9.07
N VAL A 89 -8.12 -5.86 -7.84
CA VAL A 89 -9.52 -6.21 -7.54
C VAL A 89 -10.49 -5.40 -8.42
N SER A 90 -10.27 -4.09 -8.53
CA SER A 90 -11.14 -3.25 -9.37
C SER A 90 -11.06 -3.60 -10.86
N ARG A 91 -9.89 -4.03 -11.36
CA ARG A 91 -9.69 -4.46 -12.75
C ARG A 91 -10.41 -5.75 -13.07
N GLU A 92 -10.46 -6.66 -12.11
CA GLU A 92 -11.18 -7.93 -12.23
C GLU A 92 -12.69 -7.74 -12.16
N LEU A 93 -13.17 -6.90 -11.23
CA LEU A 93 -14.60 -6.62 -11.09
C LEU A 93 -15.17 -5.80 -12.26
N PHE A 94 -14.37 -4.91 -12.85
CA PHE A 94 -14.83 -3.95 -13.85
C PHE A 94 -13.88 -3.84 -15.05
N PRO A 95 -13.67 -4.92 -15.82
CA PRO A 95 -12.65 -4.97 -16.88
C PRO A 95 -12.88 -3.96 -18.02
N ASP A 96 -14.13 -3.54 -18.22
CA ASP A 96 -14.52 -2.62 -19.31
C ASP A 96 -14.30 -1.13 -18.97
N LEU A 97 -13.79 -0.81 -17.78
CA LEU A 97 -13.52 0.58 -17.41
C LEU A 97 -12.26 1.11 -18.10
N GLN A 98 -12.35 2.33 -18.61
CA GLN A 98 -11.24 3.03 -19.27
C GLN A 98 -10.01 3.24 -18.38
N ASN A 99 -10.19 3.38 -17.06
CA ASN A 99 -9.10 3.43 -16.10
C ASN A 99 -9.60 3.01 -14.71
N HIS A 100 -8.65 2.72 -13.83
CA HIS A 100 -8.92 2.24 -12.47
C HIS A 100 -8.24 3.12 -11.42
N ARG A 101 -8.06 4.42 -11.70
CA ARG A 101 -7.56 5.34 -10.65
C ARG A 101 -8.63 5.51 -9.59
N GLN A 102 -8.24 5.63 -8.32
CA GLN A 102 -9.19 5.77 -7.21
C GLN A 102 -10.19 6.91 -7.45
N GLU A 103 -9.73 8.09 -7.86
CA GLU A 103 -10.59 9.25 -8.18
C GLU A 103 -11.65 8.92 -9.24
N PHE A 104 -11.25 8.20 -10.29
CA PHE A 104 -12.17 7.78 -11.35
C PHE A 104 -13.22 6.80 -10.81
N LEU A 105 -12.80 5.82 -10.01
CA LEU A 105 -13.69 4.83 -9.42
C LEU A 105 -14.67 5.49 -8.44
N VAL A 106 -14.20 6.40 -7.59
CA VAL A 106 -15.05 7.19 -6.68
C VAL A 106 -16.07 8.01 -7.45
N ARG A 107 -15.65 8.73 -8.51
CA ARG A 107 -16.58 9.48 -9.36
C ARG A 107 -17.59 8.56 -10.04
N ARG A 108 -17.15 7.39 -10.53
CA ARG A 108 -17.97 6.46 -11.29
C ARG A 108 -19.01 5.72 -10.46
N PHE A 109 -18.68 5.35 -9.23
CA PHE A 109 -19.52 4.50 -8.37
C PHE A 109 -20.20 5.25 -7.24
N LEU A 110 -19.53 6.25 -6.66
CA LEU A 110 -20.08 7.02 -5.53
C LEU A 110 -20.69 8.36 -5.98
N ASN A 111 -20.51 8.76 -7.24
CA ASN A 111 -20.91 10.06 -7.78
C ASN A 111 -20.36 11.24 -6.95
N LYS A 112 -19.14 11.09 -6.43
CA LYS A 112 -18.45 12.08 -5.60
C LYS A 112 -17.17 12.54 -6.28
N GLN A 113 -16.80 13.79 -6.02
CA GLN A 113 -15.42 14.27 -6.16
C GLN A 113 -14.91 14.57 -4.75
N TYR A 114 -13.62 14.42 -4.52
CA TYR A 114 -13.02 14.71 -3.23
C TYR A 114 -11.63 15.33 -3.44
N GLY A 115 -11.11 15.98 -2.41
CA GLY A 115 -9.73 16.46 -2.40
C GLY A 115 -8.78 15.27 -2.33
N ALA A 116 -8.49 14.68 -3.50
CA ALA A 116 -7.43 13.69 -3.65
C ALA A 116 -6.13 14.28 -3.11
N HIS A 117 -5.23 13.41 -2.62
CA HIS A 117 -3.92 13.78 -2.08
C HIS A 117 -3.91 14.25 -0.62
N ASN A 118 -5.03 14.08 0.10
CA ASN A 118 -5.04 13.99 1.55
C ASN A 118 -5.18 12.51 1.97
N ALA A 119 -4.16 11.97 2.64
CA ALA A 119 -4.10 10.54 2.98
C ALA A 119 -5.30 10.04 3.82
N VAL A 120 -5.85 10.88 4.70
CA VAL A 120 -7.01 10.50 5.52
C VAL A 120 -8.28 10.47 4.69
N GLU A 121 -8.50 11.46 3.83
CA GLU A 121 -9.63 11.47 2.93
C GLU A 121 -9.54 10.34 1.89
N ASP A 122 -8.35 10.10 1.32
CA ASP A 122 -8.08 8.97 0.44
C ASP A 122 -8.45 7.63 1.10
N ALA A 123 -8.10 7.43 2.38
CA ALA A 123 -8.46 6.22 3.12
C ALA A 123 -9.98 6.11 3.38
N LYS A 124 -10.65 7.21 3.71
CA LYS A 124 -12.11 7.23 3.94
C LYS A 124 -12.89 6.92 2.67
N VAL A 125 -12.58 7.59 1.56
CA VAL A 125 -13.29 7.34 0.30
C VAL A 125 -12.99 5.96 -0.27
N LEU A 126 -11.78 5.43 -0.04
CA LEU A 126 -11.46 4.06 -0.40
C LEU A 126 -12.30 3.07 0.42
N GLN A 127 -12.52 3.33 1.71
CA GLN A 127 -13.39 2.51 2.54
C GLN A 127 -14.84 2.52 2.02
N GLU A 128 -15.38 3.70 1.67
CA GLU A 128 -16.72 3.82 1.10
C GLU A 128 -16.82 3.05 -0.23
N LEU A 129 -15.84 3.21 -1.11
CA LEU A 129 -15.78 2.54 -2.41
C LEU A 129 -15.71 1.02 -2.24
N PHE A 130 -14.86 0.53 -1.34
CA PHE A 130 -14.69 -0.89 -1.11
C PHE A 130 -15.94 -1.54 -0.50
N LYS A 131 -16.67 -0.82 0.35
CA LYS A 131 -17.99 -1.25 0.85
C LYS A 131 -19.05 -1.26 -0.25
N HIS A 132 -19.01 -0.29 -1.17
CA HIS A 132 -19.95 -0.21 -2.29
C HIS A 132 -19.81 -1.38 -3.26
N TRP A 133 -18.62 -1.99 -3.38
CA TRP A 133 -18.41 -3.17 -4.21
C TRP A 133 -19.07 -4.45 -3.68
N ASP A 134 -19.78 -4.38 -2.54
CA ASP A 134 -20.52 -5.46 -1.86
C ASP A 134 -20.05 -6.86 -2.26
N ILE A 135 -18.84 -7.19 -1.81
CA ILE A 135 -18.14 -8.42 -2.21
C ILE A 135 -18.90 -9.67 -1.73
N GLN A 136 -19.93 -9.53 -0.89
CA GLN A 136 -20.73 -10.66 -0.41
C GLN A 136 -21.55 -11.35 -1.52
N ASP A 137 -21.97 -10.63 -2.57
CA ASP A 137 -22.78 -11.20 -3.67
C ASP A 137 -21.96 -11.53 -4.93
N GLN A 138 -20.68 -11.16 -4.96
CA GLN A 138 -19.75 -11.44 -6.08
C GLN A 138 -18.65 -12.47 -5.74
N THR A 139 -18.75 -13.12 -4.57
CA THR A 139 -17.78 -14.11 -4.06
C THR A 139 -17.44 -15.24 -5.04
N SER A 140 -18.33 -15.57 -5.97
CA SER A 140 -18.09 -16.61 -6.99
C SER A 140 -17.08 -16.18 -8.06
N LYS A 141 -16.81 -14.87 -8.20
CA LYS A 141 -15.90 -14.30 -9.22
C LYS A 141 -14.60 -13.74 -8.67
N VAL A 142 -14.44 -13.63 -7.34
CA VAL A 142 -13.28 -12.96 -6.69
C VAL A 142 -12.26 -13.96 -6.10
N CYS A 143 -12.54 -15.27 -6.13
CA CYS A 143 -11.62 -16.30 -5.64
C CYS A 143 -10.78 -16.85 -6.79
N PRO A 144 -9.47 -16.49 -6.85
CA PRO A 144 -8.53 -16.86 -5.78
C PRO A 144 -7.62 -15.72 -5.24
N LEU A 145 -8.01 -14.44 -5.28
CA LEU A 145 -7.17 -13.35 -4.71
C LEU A 145 -7.35 -13.10 -3.21
N ILE A 146 -8.42 -13.65 -2.60
CA ILE A 146 -8.62 -13.65 -1.14
C ILE A 146 -7.93 -14.87 -0.49
N SER A 147 -7.26 -15.73 -1.27
CA SER A 147 -6.44 -16.80 -0.70
C SER A 147 -5.29 -16.17 0.07
N ILE A 148 -5.31 -16.43 1.36
CA ILE A 148 -4.34 -16.02 2.37
C ILE A 148 -2.98 -16.63 1.98
N THR A 149 -2.26 -15.98 1.08
CA THR A 149 -0.85 -16.25 0.81
C THR A 149 -0.17 -14.92 0.58
N GLY A 150 0.34 -14.29 1.63
CA GLY A 150 0.92 -12.97 1.44
C GLY A 150 1.82 -12.36 2.49
N VAL A 151 1.84 -12.83 3.75
CA VAL A 151 2.85 -12.33 4.69
C VAL A 151 4.10 -13.21 4.71
N SER A 152 4.00 -14.47 4.28
CA SER A 152 5.17 -15.35 4.13
C SER A 152 5.94 -15.13 2.82
N ASN A 153 5.34 -14.54 1.77
CA ASN A 153 5.92 -14.57 0.42
C ASN A 153 6.65 -13.30 -0.03
N LEU A 154 6.53 -12.16 0.67
CA LEU A 154 7.26 -10.96 0.28
C LEU A 154 8.78 -11.10 0.55
N VAL A 155 9.15 -11.83 1.61
CA VAL A 155 10.56 -12.10 1.94
C VAL A 155 11.12 -13.25 1.09
N ILE A 156 10.33 -14.29 0.82
CA ILE A 156 10.77 -15.45 0.02
C ILE A 156 11.04 -15.05 -1.44
N SER A 157 10.21 -14.19 -2.05
CA SER A 157 10.37 -13.73 -3.44
C SER A 157 11.65 -12.90 -3.67
N GLN A 158 12.08 -12.11 -2.67
CA GLN A 158 13.31 -11.31 -2.75
C GLN A 158 14.56 -12.18 -2.51
N LYS A 159 14.48 -13.15 -1.59
CA LYS A 159 15.57 -14.09 -1.28
C LYS A 159 15.85 -15.05 -2.44
N GLN A 160 14.79 -15.66 -3.00
CA GLN A 160 14.92 -16.58 -4.14
C GLN A 160 15.46 -15.90 -5.40
N ARG A 161 15.10 -14.64 -5.68
CA ARG A 161 15.67 -13.91 -6.84
C ARG A 161 17.16 -13.60 -6.68
N LYS A 162 17.63 -13.31 -5.46
CA LYS A 162 19.06 -13.09 -5.21
C LYS A 162 19.85 -14.39 -5.29
N GLU A 163 19.29 -15.50 -4.79
CA GLU A 163 19.93 -16.83 -4.87
C GLU A 163 19.97 -17.33 -6.33
N LEU A 164 18.88 -17.24 -7.09
CA LEU A 164 18.84 -17.57 -8.53
C LEU A 164 19.76 -16.68 -9.38
N SER A 165 19.90 -15.39 -9.04
CA SER A 165 20.82 -14.49 -9.75
C SER A 165 22.28 -14.83 -9.47
N GLN A 166 22.62 -15.21 -8.23
CA GLN A 166 23.99 -15.62 -7.87
C GLN A 166 24.36 -17.00 -8.42
N GLU A 167 23.39 -17.91 -8.52
CA GLU A 167 23.60 -19.24 -9.05
C GLU A 167 23.74 -19.23 -10.58
N ASN A 168 22.92 -18.44 -11.28
CA ASN A 168 23.09 -18.21 -12.73
C ASN A 168 24.43 -17.52 -13.05
N GLU A 169 24.90 -16.61 -12.20
CA GLU A 169 26.20 -15.95 -12.39
C GLU A 169 27.38 -16.93 -12.18
N LYS A 170 27.26 -17.85 -11.21
CA LYS A 170 28.24 -18.93 -10.99
C LYS A 170 28.22 -19.99 -12.09
N GLU A 171 27.05 -20.36 -12.60
CA GLU A 171 26.90 -21.33 -13.69
C GLU A 171 27.48 -20.78 -15.00
N ASN A 172 27.23 -19.51 -15.29
CA ASN A 172 27.79 -18.83 -16.46
C ASN A 172 29.33 -18.74 -16.40
N TYR A 173 29.90 -18.48 -15.20
CA TYR A 173 31.36 -18.50 -15.02
C TYR A 173 31.97 -19.90 -15.19
N ARG A 174 31.26 -20.96 -14.81
CA ARG A 174 31.71 -22.35 -14.98
C ARG A 174 31.68 -22.83 -16.43
N GLN A 175 30.80 -22.27 -17.26
CA GLN A 175 30.70 -22.60 -18.68
C GLN A 175 31.66 -21.79 -19.56
N ALA A 176 32.27 -20.73 -19.02
CA ALA A 176 33.21 -19.85 -19.72
C ALA A 176 34.70 -20.18 -19.48
N CYS A 177 35.02 -21.19 -18.66
CA CYS A 177 36.35 -21.75 -18.46
C CYS A 177 36.46 -23.15 -19.07
#